data_AF-A0A3D1M0U6-F1
#
_entry.id   AF-A0A3D1M0U6-F1
#
_cell.length_a   1.000
_cell.length_b   1.000
_cell.length_c   1.000
_cell.angle_alpha   90.00
_cell.angle_beta   90.00
_cell.angle_gamma   90.00
#
_symmetry.space_group_name_H-M   'P 1'
#
loop_
_entity.id
_entity.type
_entity.pdbx_description
1 polymer ?
#
loop_
_entity_poly.entity_id
_entity_poly.type
_entity_poly.pdbx_seq_one_letter_code
_entity_poly.pdbx_strand_id
1 'polypeptide(L)' 'MRINGRAKIISQNEVIDMKIKLEVSNPDEDAKILQGVFVEVDEAYGHCPRAFNFSSLWDINQINRNKGETAKLNG' A
#
# COMPACT_ATOMS: atom_id res chain seq x y z
N MET A 1 -5.45 4.91 6.31
CA MET A 1 -4.33 4.01 6.64
C MET A 1 -3.18 4.31 5.68
N ARG A 2 -1.94 4.32 6.15
CA ARG A 2 -0.73 4.41 5.30
C ARG A 2 0.09 3.13 5.48
N ILE A 3 0.62 2.60 4.39
CA ILE A 3 1.50 1.44 4.38
C ILE A 3 2.82 1.86 3.76
N ASN A 4 3.93 1.56 4.45
CA ASN A 4 5.27 1.61 3.87
C ASN A 4 5.70 0.16 3.56
N GLY A 5 6.33 -0.04 2.41
CA GLY A 5 6.67 -1.38 1.97
C GLY A 5 7.35 -1.42 0.61
N ARG A 6 7.48 -2.64 0.07
CA ARG A 6 8.05 -2.90 -1.26
C ARG A 6 6.97 -3.46 -2.17
N ALA A 7 6.81 -2.86 -3.35
CA ALA A 7 5.86 -3.32 -4.36
C ALA A 7 6.62 -3.99 -5.51
N LYS A 8 6.12 -5.14 -5.96
CA LYS A 8 6.56 -5.81 -7.19
C LYS A 8 5.38 -6.08 -8.11
N ILE A 9 5.62 -5.93 -9.41
CA ILE A 9 4.70 -6.43 -10.42
C ILE A 9 4.92 -7.94 -10.54
N ILE A 10 3.84 -8.71 -10.56
CA ILE A 10 3.87 -10.16 -10.71
C ILE A 10 2.97 -10.58 -11.88
N SER A 11 3.36 -11.67 -12.51
CA SER A 11 2.63 -12.26 -13.63
C SER A 11 1.32 -12.92 -13.19
N GLN A 12 0.43 -13.17 -14.15
CA GLN A 12 -0.81 -13.91 -13.92
C GLN A 12 -0.55 -15.31 -13.32
N ASN A 13 0.48 -16.02 -13.82
CA ASN A 13 0.82 -17.35 -13.32
C ASN A 13 1.27 -17.30 -11.86
N GLU A 14 2.08 -16.31 -11.46
CA GLU A 14 2.47 -16.12 -10.07
C GLU A 14 1.28 -15.82 -9.16
N VAL A 15 0.27 -15.07 -9.63
CA VAL A 15 -0.97 -14.84 -8.87
C VAL A 15 -1.71 -16.16 -8.63
N ILE A 16 -1.82 -17.00 -9.66
CA ILE A 16 -2.49 -18.30 -9.59
C ILE A 16 -1.73 -19.25 -8.64
N ASP A 17 -0.40 -19.30 -8.75
CA ASP A 17 0.47 -20.18 -7.96
C ASP A 17 0.46 -19.85 -6.46
N MET A 18 0.19 -18.60 -6.09
CA MET A 18 0.03 -18.21 -4.69
C MET A 18 -1.24 -18.77 -4.03
N LYS A 19 -2.13 -19.43 -4.78
CA LYS A 19 -3.36 -20.08 -4.29
C LYS A 19 -4.25 -19.14 -3.44
N ILE A 20 -4.20 -17.84 -3.74
CA ILE A 20 -5.00 -16.84 -3.04
C ILE A 20 -6.43 -16.99 -3.53
N LYS A 21 -7.40 -17.03 -2.60
CA LYS A 21 -8.81 -16.93 -2.96
C LYS A 21 -9.04 -15.53 -3.55
N LEU A 22 -9.30 -15.47 -4.86
CA LEU A 22 -9.52 -14.21 -5.54
C LEU A 22 -10.81 -13.57 -5.01
N GLU A 23 -10.69 -12.47 -4.29
CA GLU A 23 -11.84 -11.63 -3.93
C GLU A 23 -11.97 -10.55 -4.99
N VAL A 24 -12.90 -10.77 -5.93
CA VAL A 24 -13.19 -9.79 -6.98
C VAL A 24 -14.17 -8.77 -6.43
N SER A 25 -13.75 -7.51 -6.36
CA SER A 25 -14.66 -6.40 -6.13
C SER A 25 -15.44 -6.13 -7.43
N ASN A 26 -16.77 -6.19 -7.38
CA ASN A 26 -17.67 -6.11 -8.53
C ASN A 26 -17.41 -7.21 -9.58
N PRO A 27 -17.70 -8.48 -9.25
CA PRO A 27 -17.52 -9.57 -10.20
C PRO A 27 -18.48 -9.43 -11.39
N ASP A 28 -17.95 -9.54 -12.60
CA ASP A 28 -18.69 -9.77 -13.83
C ASP A 28 -18.23 -11.10 -14.47
N GLU A 29 -18.94 -11.57 -15.50
CA GLU A 29 -18.63 -12.84 -16.17
C GLU A 29 -17.29 -12.80 -16.95
N ASP A 30 -16.74 -11.61 -17.17
CA ASP A 30 -15.54 -11.36 -17.99
C ASP A 30 -14.31 -10.97 -17.15
N ALA A 31 -14.40 -11.02 -15.82
CA ALA A 31 -13.35 -10.59 -14.91
C ALA A 31 -12.07 -11.42 -15.15
N LYS A 32 -11.04 -10.77 -15.70
CA LYS A 32 -9.74 -11.37 -16.01
C LYS A 32 -8.63 -10.69 -15.22
N ILE A 33 -7.67 -11.48 -14.76
CA ILE A 33 -6.44 -10.96 -14.12
C ILE A 33 -5.56 -10.36 -15.22
N LEU A 34 -5.42 -9.03 -15.23
CA LEU A 34 -4.55 -8.31 -16.17
C LEU A 34 -3.12 -8.14 -15.64
N GLN A 35 -3.00 -7.84 -14.35
CA GLN A 35 -1.72 -7.56 -13.69
C GLN A 35 -1.86 -7.81 -12.19
N GLY A 36 -0.88 -8.49 -11.59
CA GLY A 36 -0.78 -8.56 -10.14
C GLY A 36 0.21 -7.53 -9.59
N VAL A 37 -0.14 -6.93 -8.46
CA VAL A 37 0.78 -6.13 -7.65
C VAL A 37 0.90 -6.81 -6.29
N PHE A 38 2.11 -7.25 -5.95
CA PHE A 38 2.39 -7.81 -4.63
C PHE A 38 3.10 -6.76 -3.79
N VAL A 39 2.54 -6.46 -2.62
CA VAL A 39 3.07 -5.49 -1.68
C VAL A 39 3.51 -6.21 -0.42
N GLU A 40 4.82 -6.21 -0.15
CA GLU A 40 5.37 -6.58 1.15
C GLU A 40 5.23 -5.39 2.09
N VAL A 41 4.48 -5.58 3.18
CA VAL A 41 4.24 -4.54 4.19
C VAL A 41 5.38 -4.58 5.20
N ASP A 42 6.15 -3.49 5.28
CA ASP A 42 7.17 -3.31 6.31
C ASP A 42 6.55 -2.59 7.53
N GLU A 43 5.68 -1.59 7.30
CA GLU A 43 5.01 -0.82 8.36
C GLU A 43 3.58 -0.41 7.98
N ALA A 44 2.69 -0.37 8.97
CA ALA A 44 1.31 0.09 8.81
C ALA A 44 0.91 1.13 9.86
N TYR A 45 0.45 2.30 9.40
CA TYR A 45 0.02 3.41 10.23
C TYR A 45 -1.50 3.58 10.14
N GLY A 46 -2.17 3.22 11.23
CA GLY A 46 -3.60 3.49 11.42
C GLY A 46 -3.83 4.96 11.73
N HIS A 47 -4.84 5.56 11.12
CA HIS A 47 -5.25 6.94 11.41
C HIS A 47 -6.75 6.97 11.69
N CYS A 48 -7.16 7.71 12.72
CA CYS A 48 -8.56 8.10 12.84
C CYS A 48 -8.91 9.07 11.70
N PRO A 49 -10.20 9.14 11.27
CA PRO A 49 -10.59 10.00 10.13
C PRO A 49 -10.15 11.45 10.28
N ARG A 50 -10.21 11.98 11.52
CA ARG A 50 -9.72 13.32 11.84
C ARG A 50 -8.22 13.44 11.57
N ALA A 51 -7.40 12.56 12.14
CA ALA A 51 -5.95 12.60 11.94
C ALA A 51 -5.60 12.43 10.45
N PHE A 52 -6.31 11.56 9.73
CA PHE A 52 -6.09 11.35 8.30
C PHE A 52 -6.23 12.66 7.50
N ASN A 53 -7.30 13.44 7.73
CA ASN A 53 -7.53 14.71 7.05
C ASN A 53 -6.44 15.77 7.31
N PHE A 54 -5.81 15.75 8.49
CA PHE A 54 -4.76 16.74 8.84
C PHE A 54 -3.32 16.22 8.64
N SER A 55 -3.16 14.92 8.41
CA SER A 55 -1.85 14.25 8.44
C SER A 55 -0.98 14.49 7.20
N SER A 56 -1.51 15.11 6.14
CA SER A 56 -0.78 15.40 4.89
C SER A 56 0.05 14.20 4.39
N LEU A 57 -0.49 12.98 4.52
CA LEU A 57 0.27 11.72 4.40
C LEU A 57 0.95 11.53 3.05
N TRP A 58 0.42 12.19 2.02
CA TRP A 58 0.87 12.11 0.63
C TRP A 58 1.58 13.40 0.17
N ASP A 59 1.92 14.31 1.08
CA ASP A 59 2.79 15.45 0.75
C ASP A 59 4.20 14.95 0.46
N ILE A 60 4.53 14.87 -0.84
CA ILE A 60 5.79 14.37 -1.35
C ILE A 60 6.98 15.19 -0.82
N ASN A 61 6.81 16.50 -0.56
CA ASN A 61 7.88 17.33 -0.02
C ASN A 61 8.21 16.95 1.44
N GLN A 62 7.18 16.74 2.26
CA GLN A 62 7.32 16.20 3.62
C GLN A 62 7.97 14.81 3.61
N ILE A 63 7.51 13.90 2.75
CA ILE A 63 8.05 12.55 2.65
C ILE A 63 9.54 12.57 2.30
N ASN A 64 9.94 13.38 1.31
CA ASN A 64 11.32 13.46 0.88
C ASN A 64 12.23 14.05 1.95
N ARG A 65 11.76 15.04 2.73
CA ARG A 65 12.49 15.53 3.91
C ARG A 65 12.73 14.43 4.95
N ASN A 66 11.68 13.65 5.28
CA ASN A 66 11.76 12.61 6.30
C ASN A 66 12.58 11.37 5.89
N LYS A 67 12.85 11.17 4.59
CA LYS A 67 13.71 10.06 4.12
C LYS A 67 15.19 10.22 4.50
N GLY A 68 15.63 11.44 4.82
CA GLY A 68 17.03 11.74 5.13
C GLY A 68 17.33 12.03 6.61
N GLU A 69 16.32 12.32 7.42
CA GLU A 69 16.50 12.75 8.81
C GLU A 69 15.69 11.89 9.77
N THR A 70 16.33 11.41 10.84
CA THR A 70 15.62 10.76 11.95
C THR A 70 14.74 11.80 12.64
N ALA A 71 13.41 11.63 12.54
CA ALA A 71 12.47 12.50 13.23
C ALA A 71 12.71 12.40 14.76
N LYS A 72 13.16 13.50 15.37
CA LYS A 72 13.23 13.60 16.83
C LYS A 72 11.81 13.74 17.35
N LEU A 73 11.39 12.79 18.19
CA LEU A 73 10.16 12.93 18.94
C LEU A 73 10.36 14.09 19.93
N ASN A 74 9.41 15.03 19.93
CA ASN A 74 9.39 16.10 20.94
C ASN A 74 9.18 15.41 22.30
N GLY A 75 10.21 15.46 23.14
CA GLY A 75 10.13 15.12 24.56
C GLY A 75 9.53 16.26 25.37
#